data_AF-A0A847GDC6-F1
#
_entry.id   AF-A0A847GDC6-F1
#
_cell.length_a   1.000
_cell.length_b   1.000
_cell.length_c   1.000
_cell.angle_alpha   90.00
_cell.angle_beta   90.00
_cell.angle_gamma   90.00
#
_symmetry.space_group_name_H-M   'P 1'
#
loop_
_entity.id
_entity.type
_entity.pdbx_description
1 polymer ?
#
loop_
_entity_poly.entity_id
_entity_poly.type
_entity_poly.pdbx_seq_one_letter_code
_entity_poly.pdbx_strand_id
1 'polypeptide(L)'
;MMSMKRKMALAAAFDRNELPIGLNAGETAYLDGLARLRGGVAAVTADTPEITDAQFSHFMAGIREQLDAPARRPVWGRVWTMASLAAAALLIAVAALSIFYHGPEQVSANKVESGTTEIDGATVDWYDGKEGVTTVWVKTDEGDMW
;
A
#
# COMPACT_ATOMS: atom_id res chain seq x y z
N MET A 1 7.21 -22.17 -1.19
CA MET A 1 8.02 -21.33 -0.27
C MET A 1 8.92 -22.25 0.56
N MET A 2 10.23 -22.02 0.59
CA MET A 2 11.20 -22.94 1.22
C MET A 2 11.25 -22.80 2.74
N SER A 3 11.17 -23.92 3.47
CA SER A 3 11.26 -23.97 4.94
C SER A 3 12.62 -23.48 5.45
N MET A 4 12.63 -22.84 6.62
CA MET A 4 13.84 -22.35 7.28
C MET A 4 14.85 -23.46 7.56
N LYS A 5 14.39 -24.65 7.98
CA LYS A 5 15.25 -25.82 8.19
C LYS A 5 15.98 -26.22 6.90
N ARG A 6 15.30 -26.12 5.76
CA ARG A 6 15.87 -26.46 4.44
C ARG A 6 16.89 -25.42 3.98
N LYS A 7 16.62 -24.12 4.20
CA LYS A 7 17.59 -23.04 3.96
C LYS A 7 18.88 -23.26 4.74
N MET A 8 18.78 -23.55 6.04
CA MET A 8 19.94 -23.80 6.89
C MET A 8 20.74 -25.02 6.45
N ALA A 9 20.07 -26.12 6.10
CA ALA A 9 20.74 -27.32 5.59
C ALA A 9 21.50 -27.06 4.28
N LEU A 10 20.89 -26.30 3.36
CA LEU A 10 21.52 -25.92 2.09
C LEU A 10 22.71 -24.96 2.30
N ALA A 11 22.60 -24.00 3.21
CA ALA A 11 23.72 -23.12 3.56
C ALA A 11 24.91 -23.91 4.11
N ALA A 12 24.65 -24.84 5.04
CA ALA A 12 25.70 -25.69 5.60
C ALA A 12 26.34 -26.62 4.54
N ALA A 13 25.53 -27.13 3.60
CA ALA A 13 26.03 -27.90 2.46
C ALA A 13 26.88 -27.05 1.49
N PHE A 14 26.47 -25.80 1.24
CA PHE A 14 27.20 -24.83 0.43
C PHE A 14 28.55 -24.43 1.05
N ASP A 15 28.65 -24.39 2.38
CA ASP A 15 29.92 -24.15 3.08
C ASP A 15 30.87 -25.34 3.02
N ARG A 16 30.34 -26.57 3.05
CA ARG A 16 31.13 -27.81 2.86
C ARG A 16 31.41 -28.18 1.40
N ASN A 17 30.85 -27.42 0.45
CA ASN A 17 30.91 -27.71 -0.98
C ASN A 17 30.26 -29.06 -1.38
N GLU A 18 29.24 -29.49 -0.63
CA GLU A 18 28.53 -30.77 -0.80
C GLU A 18 27.07 -30.51 -1.22
N LEU A 19 26.86 -29.92 -2.41
CA LEU A 19 25.52 -29.57 -2.85
C LEU A 19 24.69 -30.83 -3.18
N PRO A 20 23.45 -30.91 -2.68
CA PRO A 20 22.58 -32.05 -2.96
C PRO A 20 22.15 -32.06 -4.43
N ILE A 21 22.03 -33.27 -4.99
CA ILE A 21 21.55 -33.48 -6.37
C ILE A 21 20.02 -33.26 -6.39
N GLY A 22 19.50 -32.62 -7.45
CA GLY A 22 18.06 -32.43 -7.65
C GLY A 22 17.47 -31.20 -6.98
N LEU A 23 18.18 -30.06 -7.04
CA LEU A 23 17.70 -28.78 -6.53
C LEU A 23 16.50 -28.27 -7.33
N ASN A 24 15.52 -27.72 -6.64
CA ASN A 24 14.43 -26.98 -7.31
C ASN A 24 14.87 -25.54 -7.64
N ALA A 25 14.11 -24.86 -8.50
CA ALA A 25 14.44 -23.50 -8.96
C ALA A 25 14.62 -22.48 -7.81
N GLY A 26 13.85 -22.60 -6.72
CA GLY A 26 13.99 -21.72 -5.55
C GLY A 26 15.22 -22.01 -4.70
N GLU A 27 15.68 -23.26 -4.66
CA GLU A 27 16.91 -23.67 -4.00
C GLU A 27 18.13 -23.21 -4.80
N THR A 28 18.11 -23.35 -6.12
CA THR A 28 19.16 -22.84 -7.01
C THR A 28 19.31 -21.33 -6.87
N ALA A 29 18.21 -20.58 -6.92
CA ALA A 29 18.25 -19.13 -6.74
C ALA A 29 18.80 -18.71 -5.35
N TYR A 30 18.51 -19.49 -4.32
CA TYR A 30 19.05 -19.24 -2.97
C TYR A 30 20.57 -19.48 -2.92
N LEU A 31 21.05 -20.58 -3.52
CA LEU A 31 22.48 -20.89 -3.60
C LEU A 31 23.25 -19.88 -4.46
N ASP A 32 22.66 -19.42 -5.57
CA ASP A 32 23.24 -18.34 -6.39
C ASP A 32 23.38 -17.05 -5.58
N GLY A 33 22.40 -16.74 -4.73
CA GLY A 33 22.48 -15.64 -3.77
C GLY A 33 23.65 -15.79 -2.81
N LEU A 34 23.85 -16.98 -2.23
CA LEU A 34 24.98 -17.26 -1.34
C LEU A 34 26.33 -17.16 -2.07
N ALA A 35 26.42 -17.65 -3.31
CA ALA A 35 27.61 -17.54 -4.14
C ALA A 35 27.96 -16.08 -4.46
N ARG A 36 26.96 -15.25 -4.77
CA ARG A 36 27.15 -13.81 -4.98
C ARG A 36 27.64 -13.10 -3.72
N LEU A 37 27.09 -13.44 -2.56
CA LEU A 37 27.56 -12.88 -1.29
C LEU A 37 29.01 -13.27 -1.00
N ARG A 38 29.35 -14.56 -1.16
CA ARG A 38 30.73 -15.05 -0.98
C ARG A 38 31.70 -14.37 -1.96
N GLY A 39 31.31 -14.24 -3.22
CA GLY A 39 32.09 -13.53 -4.24
C GLY A 39 32.26 -12.04 -3.94
N GLY A 40 31.20 -11.37 -3.46
CA GLY A 40 31.25 -9.97 -3.05
C GLY A 40 32.17 -9.74 -1.86
N VAL A 41 32.10 -10.59 -0.83
CA VAL A 41 33.01 -10.53 0.32
C VAL A 41 34.45 -10.75 -0.15
N ALA A 42 34.72 -11.80 -0.92
CA ALA A 42 36.06 -12.09 -1.43
C ALA A 42 36.65 -10.94 -2.26
N ALA A 43 35.84 -10.29 -3.10
CA ALA A 43 36.26 -9.15 -3.90
C ALA A 43 36.63 -7.93 -3.02
N VAL A 44 35.93 -7.72 -1.91
CA VAL A 44 36.24 -6.63 -0.97
C VAL A 44 37.47 -6.98 -0.13
N THR A 45 37.59 -8.22 0.34
CA THR A 45 38.71 -8.65 1.19
C THR A 45 40.04 -8.65 0.45
N ALA A 46 40.06 -8.92 -0.86
CA ALA A 46 41.29 -8.95 -1.66
C ALA A 46 42.08 -7.62 -1.64
N ASP A 47 41.37 -6.49 -1.56
CA ASP A 47 41.96 -5.15 -1.51
C ASP A 47 41.85 -4.50 -0.12
N THR A 48 41.39 -5.23 0.90
CA THR A 48 41.27 -4.69 2.26
C THR A 48 42.62 -4.78 2.97
N PRO A 49 43.28 -3.66 3.31
CA PRO A 49 44.52 -3.69 4.06
C PRO A 49 44.28 -4.27 5.46
N GLU A 50 45.13 -5.21 5.89
CA GLU A 50 45.09 -5.73 7.26
C GLU A 50 45.44 -4.62 8.24
N ILE A 51 44.52 -4.36 9.19
CA ILE A 51 44.73 -3.38 10.23
C ILE A 51 45.64 -4.02 11.28
N THR A 52 46.88 -3.57 11.34
CA THR A 52 47.83 -4.01 12.37
C THR A 52 47.43 -3.46 13.75
N ASP A 53 47.87 -4.10 14.84
CA ASP A 53 47.58 -3.65 16.21
C ASP A 53 47.99 -2.19 16.47
N ALA A 54 49.06 -1.72 15.81
CA ALA A 54 49.50 -0.33 15.88
C ALA A 54 48.55 0.66 15.17
N GLN A 55 47.83 0.19 14.14
CA GLN A 55 46.85 0.98 13.38
C GLN A 55 45.44 0.88 13.96
N PHE A 56 45.18 -0.13 14.80
CA PHE A 56 43.86 -0.40 15.36
C PHE A 56 43.31 0.77 16.19
N SER A 57 44.16 1.41 17.00
CA SER A 57 43.77 2.57 17.82
C SER A 57 43.35 3.75 16.94
N HIS A 58 44.09 4.02 15.87
CA HIS A 58 43.80 5.08 14.90
C HIS A 58 42.53 4.78 14.08
N PHE A 59 42.33 3.52 13.69
CA PHE A 59 41.12 3.07 13.03
C PHE A 59 39.88 3.25 13.93
N MET A 60 39.97 2.82 15.20
CA MET A 60 38.90 2.98 16.18
C MET A 60 38.62 4.45 16.51
N ALA A 61 39.65 5.30 16.51
CA ALA A 61 39.50 6.74 16.67
C ALA A 61 38.69 7.35 15.51
N GLY A 62 38.99 6.98 14.26
CA GLY A 62 38.23 7.45 13.09
C GLY A 62 36.77 6.98 13.08
N ILE A 63 36.49 5.76 13.55
CA ILE A 63 35.11 5.27 13.71
C ILE A 63 34.35 6.09 14.76
N ARG A 64 34.97 6.35 15.92
CA ARG A 64 34.36 7.17 16.97
C ARG A 64 34.08 8.59 16.50
N GLU A 65 35.04 9.19 15.79
CA GLU A 65 34.87 10.53 15.22
C GLU A 65 33.67 10.61 14.25
N GLN A 66 33.42 9.58 13.45
CA GLN A 66 32.24 9.53 12.57
C GLN A 66 30.93 9.22 13.29
N LEU A 67 30.97 8.46 14.40
CA LEU A 67 29.81 8.22 15.27
C LEU A 67 29.40 9.48 16.05
N ASP A 68 30.39 10.23 16.52
CA ASP A 68 30.20 11.48 17.27
C ASP A 68 29.88 12.66 16.36
N ALA A 69 30.26 12.59 15.08
CA ALA A 69 29.84 13.57 14.09
C ALA A 69 28.31 13.49 13.91
N PRO A 70 27.59 14.64 13.96
CA PRO A 70 26.15 14.64 13.70
C PRO A 70 25.91 14.06 12.32
N ALA A 71 25.18 12.94 12.26
CA ALA A 71 24.92 12.21 11.03
C ALA A 71 24.57 13.20 9.91
N ARG A 72 25.42 13.27 8.88
CA ARG A 72 25.17 14.07 7.68
C ARG A 72 23.93 13.49 7.02
N ARG A 73 22.75 13.97 7.43
CA ARG A 73 21.49 13.53 6.83
C ARG A 73 21.59 13.83 5.34
N PRO A 74 21.51 12.82 4.46
CA PRO A 74 21.57 13.08 3.04
C PRO A 74 20.46 14.08 2.69
N VAL A 75 20.76 15.08 1.86
CA VAL A 75 19.78 16.10 1.45
C VAL A 75 18.50 15.45 0.88
N TRP A 76 18.66 14.28 0.28
CA TRP A 76 17.57 13.41 -0.17
C TRP A 76 16.62 12.95 0.95
N GLY A 77 17.14 12.73 2.16
CA GLY A 77 16.30 12.41 3.32
C GLY A 77 15.30 13.52 3.64
N ARG A 78 15.65 14.80 3.43
CA ARG A 78 14.72 15.92 3.60
C ARG A 78 13.61 15.92 2.54
N VAL A 79 13.96 15.59 1.30
CA VAL A 79 12.98 15.47 0.20
C VAL A 79 12.00 14.34 0.49
N TRP A 80 12.48 13.17 0.91
CA TRP A 80 11.64 12.03 1.28
C TRP A 80 10.75 12.31 2.49
N THR A 81 11.24 13.04 3.50
CA THR A 81 10.40 13.44 4.63
C THR A 81 9.30 14.41 4.21
N MET A 82 9.59 15.38 3.33
CA MET A 82 8.58 16.32 2.82
C MET A 82 7.55 15.62 1.94
N ALA A 83 8.00 14.69 1.07
CA ALA A 83 7.11 13.88 0.26
C ALA A 83 6.19 13.00 1.13
N SER A 84 6.73 12.39 2.18
CA SER A 84 5.95 11.58 3.12
C SER A 84 4.92 12.42 3.89
N LEU A 85 5.31 13.62 4.31
CA LEU A 85 4.41 14.56 4.99
C LEU A 85 3.29 15.03 4.05
N ALA A 86 3.62 15.38 2.81
CA ALA A 86 2.65 15.78 1.80
C ALA A 86 1.66 14.65 1.48
N ALA A 87 2.15 13.41 1.33
CA ALA A 87 1.32 12.24 1.12
C ALA A 87 0.38 11.98 2.31
N ALA A 88 0.89 12.07 3.55
CA ALA A 88 0.07 11.93 4.74
C ALA A 88 -1.03 13.01 4.83
N ALA A 89 -0.68 14.27 4.56
CA ALA A 89 -1.65 15.37 4.53
C ALA A 89 -2.73 15.14 3.46
N LEU A 90 -2.36 14.61 2.29
CA LEU A 90 -3.29 14.33 1.20
C LEU A 90 -4.26 13.20 1.56
N LEU A 91 -3.76 12.14 2.21
CA LEU A 91 -4.62 11.06 2.73
C LEU A 91 -5.63 11.57 3.77
N ILE A 92 -5.19 12.44 4.68
CA ILE A 92 -6.08 13.05 5.69
C ILE A 92 -7.13 13.92 4.99
N ALA A 93 -6.74 14.73 4.00
CA ALA A 93 -7.65 15.57 3.26
C ALA A 93 -8.70 14.75 2.49
N VAL A 94 -8.29 13.67 1.82
CA VAL A 94 -9.21 12.76 1.12
C VAL A 94 -10.15 12.06 2.11
N ALA A 95 -9.66 11.60 3.25
CA ALA A 95 -10.49 10.99 4.28
C ALA A 95 -11.52 11.99 4.84
N ALA A 96 -11.10 13.23 5.11
CA ALA A 96 -12.01 14.29 5.54
C ALA A 96 -13.06 14.58 4.46
N LEU A 97 -12.65 14.73 3.21
CA LEU A 97 -13.58 14.92 2.09
C LEU A 97 -14.56 13.76 1.97
N SER A 98 -14.15 12.50 2.12
CA SER A 98 -15.09 11.37 2.09
C SER A 98 -16.11 11.40 3.24
N ILE A 99 -15.72 11.93 4.40
CA ILE A 99 -16.63 12.03 5.56
C ILE A 99 -17.60 13.21 5.40
N PHE A 100 -17.15 14.34 4.85
CA PHE A 100 -17.99 15.53 4.71
C PHE A 100 -18.78 15.57 3.40
N TYR A 101 -18.31 14.90 2.35
CA TYR A 101 -18.95 14.77 1.05
C TYR A 101 -19.39 13.31 0.82
N HIS A 102 -20.18 12.77 1.73
CA HIS A 102 -20.99 11.60 1.37
C HIS A 102 -21.94 12.05 0.26
N GLY A 103 -21.87 11.37 -0.90
CA GLY A 103 -22.86 11.55 -1.97
C GLY A 103 -24.27 11.32 -1.41
N PRO A 104 -25.32 11.83 -2.10
CA PRO A 104 -26.69 11.74 -1.62
C PRO A 104 -26.98 10.32 -1.13
N GLU A 105 -27.46 10.23 0.11
CA GLU A 105 -27.78 8.97 0.76
C GLU A 105 -28.59 8.12 -0.21
N GLN A 106 -28.18 6.87 -0.40
CA GLN A 106 -28.87 5.95 -1.29
C GLN A 106 -30.22 5.65 -0.64
N VAL A 107 -31.23 6.48 -0.96
CA VAL A 107 -32.59 6.34 -0.47
C VAL A 107 -33.13 5.01 -0.99
N SER A 108 -32.99 3.98 -0.16
CA SER A 108 -33.75 2.74 -0.32
C SER A 108 -35.21 3.12 -0.14
N ALA A 109 -35.99 3.00 -1.21
CA ALA A 109 -37.43 3.20 -1.18
C ALA A 109 -38.09 2.12 -0.30
N ASN A 110 -37.93 2.22 1.02
CA ASN A 110 -38.41 1.23 1.99
C ASN A 110 -39.78 1.55 2.56
N LYS A 111 -40.44 2.63 2.11
CA LYS A 111 -41.82 2.91 2.48
C LYS A 111 -42.57 3.52 1.30
N VAL A 112 -43.12 2.64 0.47
CA VAL A 112 -44.20 3.03 -0.44
C VAL A 112 -45.45 3.06 0.43
N GLU A 113 -45.88 4.25 0.86
CA GLU A 113 -47.24 4.42 1.34
C GLU A 113 -48.16 4.35 0.12
N SER A 114 -48.75 3.18 -0.11
CA SER A 114 -49.73 2.98 -1.18
C SER A 114 -51.07 3.57 -0.73
N GLY A 115 -51.48 4.67 -1.35
CA GLY A 115 -52.87 5.12 -1.37
C GLY A 115 -53.52 4.64 -2.67
N THR A 116 -54.67 3.97 -2.57
CA THR A 116 -55.48 3.60 -3.73
C THR A 116 -56.67 4.54 -3.81
N THR A 117 -56.86 5.19 -4.95
CA THR A 117 -58.08 5.95 -5.24
C THR A 117 -58.58 5.50 -6.61
N GLU A 118 -59.85 5.12 -6.71
CA GLU A 118 -60.48 4.77 -7.97
C GLU A 118 -61.12 6.05 -8.53
N ILE A 119 -60.50 6.61 -9.57
CA ILE A 119 -61.06 7.74 -10.32
C ILE A 119 -61.18 7.29 -11.77
N ASP A 120 -62.43 7.20 -12.23
CA ASP A 120 -62.74 6.74 -13.58
C ASP A 120 -62.33 7.82 -14.59
N GLY A 121 -61.64 7.41 -15.67
CA GLY A 121 -61.12 8.34 -16.69
C GLY A 121 -59.92 9.21 -16.28
N ALA A 122 -59.25 8.94 -15.16
CA ALA A 122 -58.06 9.68 -14.77
C ALA A 122 -56.78 9.20 -15.49
N THR A 123 -55.94 10.15 -15.87
CA THR A 123 -54.57 9.92 -16.36
C THR A 123 -53.56 10.41 -15.33
N VAL A 124 -52.51 9.63 -15.09
CA VAL A 124 -51.46 9.96 -14.12
C VAL A 124 -50.17 10.33 -14.86
N ASP A 125 -49.70 11.56 -14.64
CA ASP A 125 -48.40 12.03 -15.11
C ASP A 125 -47.44 12.18 -13.93
N TRP A 126 -46.15 11.97 -14.16
CA TRP A 126 -45.12 12.19 -13.14
C TRP A 126 -43.92 12.95 -13.71
N TYR A 127 -43.26 13.71 -12.84
CA TYR A 127 -42.02 14.41 -13.14
C TYR A 127 -41.05 14.31 -11.97
N ASP A 128 -39.84 13.86 -12.26
CA ASP A 128 -38.73 13.84 -11.30
C ASP A 128 -37.94 15.15 -11.37
N GLY A 129 -38.06 15.96 -10.31
CA GLY A 129 -37.28 17.19 -10.16
C GLY A 129 -35.83 16.92 -9.76
N LYS A 130 -34.93 17.86 -10.08
CA LYS A 130 -33.50 17.78 -9.73
C LYS A 130 -33.21 17.77 -8.22
N GLU A 131 -34.20 18.10 -7.39
CA GLU A 131 -34.10 18.14 -5.92
C GLU A 131 -34.57 16.84 -5.25
N GLY A 132 -34.78 15.76 -6.01
CA GLY A 132 -35.21 14.47 -5.47
C GLY A 132 -36.69 14.43 -5.06
N VAL A 133 -37.48 15.40 -5.52
CA VAL A 133 -38.94 15.44 -5.35
C VAL A 133 -39.60 14.99 -6.64
N THR A 134 -40.36 13.90 -6.58
CA THR A 134 -41.23 13.43 -7.66
C THR A 134 -42.61 14.06 -7.49
N THR A 135 -43.02 14.87 -8.44
CA THR A 135 -44.38 15.43 -8.48
C THR A 135 -45.25 14.53 -9.33
N VAL A 136 -46.36 14.05 -8.77
CA VAL A 136 -47.37 13.26 -9.47
C VAL A 136 -48.61 14.12 -9.67
N TRP A 137 -49.09 14.23 -10.91
CA TRP A 137 -50.35 14.89 -11.24
C TRP A 137 -51.37 13.85 -11.67
N VAL A 138 -52.55 13.94 -11.06
CA VAL A 138 -53.73 13.20 -11.51
C VAL A 138 -54.60 14.17 -12.29
N LYS A 139 -54.79 13.90 -13.58
CA LYS A 139 -55.66 14.68 -14.46
C LYS A 139 -56.92 13.86 -14.73
N THR A 140 -58.08 14.46 -14.52
CA THR A 140 -59.35 13.92 -15.00
C THR A 140 -59.77 14.72 -16.20
N ASP A 141 -60.23 14.06 -17.27
CA ASP A 141 -60.93 14.80 -18.33
C ASP A 141 -62.18 15.42 -17.69
N GLU A 142 -62.35 16.74 -17.85
CA GLU A 142 -63.40 17.59 -17.25
C GLU A 142 -64.83 17.26 -17.76
N GLY A 143 -65.15 15.98 -17.93
CA GLY A 143 -66.45 15.52 -18.41
C GLY A 143 -67.45 15.17 -17.33
N ASP A 144 -67.04 14.93 -16.07
CA ASP A 144 -67.95 14.35 -15.09
C ASP A 144 -67.58 14.69 -13.63
N MET A 145 -67.78 15.95 -13.25
CA MET A 145 -67.93 16.32 -11.83
C MET A 145 -69.41 16.54 -11.54
N TRP A 146 -70.08 15.50 -11.04
CA TRP A 146 -71.32 15.59 -10.27
C TRP A 146 -71.07 15.28 -8.81
#